data_AF-A0A1W1Y1G9-F1
#
_entry.id   AF-A0A1W1Y1G9-F1
#
_cell.length_a   1.000
_cell.length_b   1.000
_cell.length_c   1.000
_cell.angle_alpha   90.00
_cell.angle_beta   90.00
_cell.angle_gamma   90.00
#
_symmetry.space_group_name_H-M   'P 1'
#
loop_
_entity.id
_entity.type
_entity.pdbx_description
1 polymer ?
#
loop_
_entity_poly.entity_id
_entity_poly.type
_entity_poly.pdbx_seq_one_letter_code
_entity_poly.pdbx_strand_id
1 'polypeptide(L)'
;VLDTGTGLRVPNMSVIDNNIEKISKIENVSGSSLEVGSNAVEDSIDSIKIMDGKVGGKIPIDDFKKIRNESIHNSDASSITLGKYTPTIEDGVEDWTKPGQDSYISKAGDNSTYFSLGSEWDNIQKTYNLTSDEMFEYFNVPALDDAVSGGKTIQFSHDPRLYPDSYLSQEWQYLKDSYGFKTLIPKGDVWIAK
;
A
#
# COMPACT_ATOMS: atom_id res chain seq x y z
N VAL A 1 -24.27 26.44 63.09
CA VAL A 1 -24.87 27.45 62.18
C VAL A 1 -24.39 27.08 60.78
N LEU A 2 -25.07 26.33 59.93
CA LEU A 2 -26.43 25.80 59.74
C LEU A 2 -26.19 24.35 59.22
N ASP A 3 -26.72 23.23 59.72
CA ASP A 3 -28.13 22.83 59.97
C ASP A 3 -29.00 23.12 58.73
N THR A 4 -29.65 22.22 58.02
CA THR A 4 -30.35 20.93 58.26
C THR A 4 -30.43 20.28 56.86
N GLY A 5 -30.30 18.98 56.65
CA GLY A 5 -31.18 17.96 57.18
C GLY A 5 -31.42 16.92 56.08
N THR A 6 -31.28 15.63 56.39
CA THR A 6 -32.39 14.69 56.68
C THR A 6 -33.04 14.16 55.41
N GLY A 7 -33.17 12.87 55.13
CA GLY A 7 -32.96 11.61 55.85
C GLY A 7 -33.11 10.51 54.78
N LEU A 8 -33.29 9.21 55.00
CA LEU A 8 -33.60 8.40 56.16
C LEU A 8 -33.61 6.94 55.63
N ARG A 9 -33.28 5.96 56.49
CA ARG A 9 -33.75 4.55 56.51
C ARG A 9 -33.29 3.53 55.45
N VAL A 10 -32.37 2.67 55.89
CA VAL A 10 -32.35 1.18 55.81
C VAL A 10 -33.74 0.51 56.05
N PRO A 11 -34.02 -0.79 55.75
CA PRO A 11 -33.13 -1.93 55.42
C PRO A 11 -33.68 -2.96 54.37
N ASN A 12 -32.93 -4.07 54.22
CA ASN A 12 -33.42 -5.46 54.21
C ASN A 12 -33.86 -6.20 52.91
N MET A 13 -33.13 -7.31 52.73
CA MET A 13 -33.60 -8.70 52.56
C MET A 13 -34.09 -9.17 51.18
N SER A 14 -33.27 -10.07 50.62
CA SER A 14 -33.61 -11.39 50.05
C SER A 14 -35.10 -11.73 49.89
N VAL A 15 -35.50 -12.16 48.69
CA VAL A 15 -35.81 -13.58 48.37
C VAL A 15 -36.39 -13.63 46.93
N ILE A 16 -35.71 -14.37 46.06
CA ILE A 16 -36.20 -15.38 45.11
C ILE A 16 -37.70 -15.31 44.73
N ASP A 17 -38.02 -15.15 43.44
CA ASP A 17 -38.69 -16.17 42.60
C ASP A 17 -39.37 -15.57 41.36
N ASN A 18 -38.88 -16.03 40.21
CA ASN A 18 -39.61 -16.56 39.06
C ASN A 18 -41.01 -16.00 38.72
N ASN A 19 -41.01 -15.29 37.58
CA ASN A 19 -41.99 -15.41 36.49
C ASN A 19 -43.39 -14.79 36.68
N ILE A 20 -43.57 -13.61 36.08
CA ILE A 20 -44.36 -13.34 34.85
C ILE A 20 -44.98 -11.94 34.93
N GLU A 21 -44.57 -11.04 34.03
CA GLU A 21 -45.51 -10.32 33.16
C GLU A 21 -44.79 -9.46 32.11
N LYS A 22 -45.44 -9.37 30.93
CA LYS A 22 -45.16 -8.54 29.74
C LYS A 22 -44.16 -9.07 28.70
N ILE A 23 -44.68 -10.08 28.01
CA ILE A 23 -44.88 -10.07 26.56
C ILE A 23 -44.71 -8.67 25.93
N SER A 24 -43.60 -8.48 25.21
CA SER A 24 -43.58 -7.79 23.93
C SER A 24 -42.70 -8.58 22.95
N LYS A 25 -43.35 -9.30 22.03
CA LYS A 25 -42.87 -9.75 20.70
C LYS A 25 -41.63 -10.68 20.73
N ILE A 26 -41.77 -12.02 20.79
CA ILE A 26 -42.08 -12.98 19.67
C ILE A 26 -40.92 -12.95 18.65
N GLU A 27 -40.13 -13.98 18.32
CA GLU A 27 -40.12 -15.47 18.45
C GLU A 27 -38.65 -15.97 18.27
N ASN A 28 -38.15 -17.01 18.98
CA ASN A 28 -37.99 -18.44 18.59
C ASN A 28 -37.37 -18.72 17.19
N VAL A 29 -36.57 -19.75 16.85
CA VAL A 29 -35.92 -20.95 17.44
C VAL A 29 -35.06 -21.54 16.28
N SER A 30 -34.05 -22.36 16.58
CA SER A 30 -33.27 -23.29 15.71
C SER A 30 -33.68 -23.46 14.23
N GLY A 31 -32.71 -23.29 13.33
CA GLY A 31 -32.77 -23.78 11.94
C GLY A 31 -32.13 -22.83 10.92
N SER A 32 -31.13 -23.33 10.20
CA SER A 32 -30.64 -22.88 8.88
C SER A 32 -31.20 -21.57 8.27
N SER A 33 -30.36 -20.53 8.23
CA SER A 33 -30.19 -19.57 7.13
C SER A 33 -29.05 -18.64 7.55
N LEU A 34 -27.86 -18.73 6.97
CA LEU A 34 -27.50 -17.90 5.80
C LEU A 34 -28.03 -16.46 5.92
N GLU A 35 -27.70 -15.75 6.98
CA GLU A 35 -27.53 -14.31 6.84
C GLU A 35 -26.18 -14.09 6.15
N VAL A 36 -26.27 -14.02 4.82
CA VAL A 36 -25.29 -13.40 3.94
C VAL A 36 -25.18 -11.93 4.36
N GLY A 37 -24.48 -11.67 5.45
CA GLY A 37 -23.74 -10.43 5.56
C GLY A 37 -22.78 -10.49 4.39
N SER A 38 -23.00 -9.65 3.39
CA SER A 38 -22.14 -9.58 2.21
C SER A 38 -20.71 -9.49 2.70
N ASN A 39 -19.97 -10.60 2.63
CA ASN A 39 -18.57 -10.55 2.30
C ASN A 39 -18.58 -9.85 0.95
N ALA A 40 -18.58 -8.52 0.95
CA ALA A 40 -18.13 -7.77 -0.18
C ALA A 40 -16.69 -8.24 -0.30
N VAL A 41 -16.50 -9.27 -1.12
CA VAL A 41 -15.21 -9.57 -1.69
C VAL A 41 -14.79 -8.23 -2.24
N GLU A 42 -13.71 -7.68 -1.72
CA GLU A 42 -13.15 -6.45 -2.25
C GLU A 42 -13.01 -6.70 -3.76
N ASP A 43 -13.81 -6.03 -4.59
CA ASP A 43 -13.86 -6.34 -6.03
C ASP A 43 -12.58 -5.88 -6.73
N SER A 44 -11.70 -5.17 -5.99
CA SER A 44 -10.38 -4.74 -6.41
C SER A 44 -9.43 -4.50 -5.24
N ILE A 45 -8.13 -4.60 -5.49
CA ILE A 45 -7.03 -4.12 -4.61
C ILE A 45 -6.17 -3.19 -5.44
N ASP A 46 -5.74 -2.05 -4.89
CA ASP A 46 -4.92 -1.04 -5.59
C ASP A 46 -5.51 -0.65 -6.96
N SER A 47 -6.84 -0.53 -7.03
CA SER A 47 -7.62 -0.27 -8.26
C SER A 47 -7.57 -1.38 -9.32
N ILE A 48 -7.00 -2.56 -9.01
CA ILE A 48 -6.90 -3.71 -9.90
C ILE A 48 -7.99 -4.71 -9.53
N LYS A 49 -8.81 -5.13 -10.50
CA LYS A 49 -9.94 -6.04 -10.27
C LYS A 49 -9.51 -7.39 -9.72
N ILE A 50 -10.30 -7.94 -8.81
CA ILE A 50 -10.18 -9.31 -8.33
C ILE A 50 -11.09 -10.22 -9.15
N MET A 51 -10.54 -11.32 -9.64
CA MET A 51 -11.28 -12.36 -10.36
C MET A 51 -10.87 -13.72 -9.78
N ASP A 52 -11.85 -14.48 -9.27
CA ASP A 52 -11.64 -15.81 -8.67
C ASP A 52 -10.51 -15.85 -7.62
N GLY A 53 -10.49 -14.85 -6.72
CA GLY A 53 -9.50 -14.75 -5.65
C GLY A 53 -8.10 -14.34 -6.11
N LYS A 54 -7.97 -13.79 -7.33
CA LYS A 54 -6.71 -13.32 -7.90
C LYS A 54 -6.79 -11.86 -8.36
N VAL A 55 -5.78 -11.08 -8.00
CA VAL A 55 -5.56 -9.73 -8.53
C VAL A 55 -5.26 -9.83 -10.02
N GLY A 56 -6.05 -9.12 -10.83
CA GLY A 56 -5.98 -9.19 -12.29
C GLY A 56 -6.35 -10.55 -12.89
N GLY A 57 -6.92 -11.46 -12.09
CA GLY A 57 -7.13 -12.86 -12.48
C GLY A 57 -5.85 -13.69 -12.56
N LYS A 58 -4.69 -13.14 -12.17
CA LYS A 58 -3.39 -13.79 -12.34
C LYS A 58 -2.70 -14.12 -11.02
N ILE A 59 -2.59 -13.15 -10.11
CA ILE A 59 -1.82 -13.28 -8.88
C ILE A 59 -2.76 -13.59 -7.71
N PRO A 60 -2.60 -14.69 -6.95
CA PRO A 60 -3.35 -14.89 -5.70
C PRO A 60 -3.25 -13.68 -4.78
N ILE A 61 -4.35 -13.30 -4.12
CA ILE A 61 -4.40 -12.09 -3.28
C ILE A 61 -3.28 -12.06 -2.24
N ASP A 62 -3.02 -13.17 -1.57
CA ASP A 62 -2.01 -13.24 -0.51
C ASP A 62 -0.59 -13.06 -1.08
N ASP A 63 -0.32 -13.62 -2.25
CA ASP A 63 0.95 -13.44 -2.95
C ASP A 63 1.13 -11.98 -3.37
N PHE A 64 0.09 -11.35 -3.94
CA PHE A 64 0.13 -9.95 -4.34
C PHE A 64 0.45 -9.04 -3.15
N LYS A 65 -0.27 -9.22 -2.02
CA LYS A 65 -0.04 -8.44 -0.79
C LYS A 65 1.38 -8.62 -0.25
N LYS A 66 1.88 -9.86 -0.26
CA LYS A 66 3.25 -10.17 0.16
C LYS A 66 4.27 -9.45 -0.72
N ILE A 67 4.15 -9.59 -2.05
CA ILE A 67 5.04 -8.95 -3.01
C ILE A 67 5.01 -7.43 -2.86
N ARG A 68 3.81 -6.83 -2.77
CA ARG A 68 3.65 -5.38 -2.56
C ARG A 68 4.38 -4.90 -1.30
N ASN A 69 4.19 -5.60 -0.19
CA ASN A 69 4.85 -5.25 1.08
C ASN A 69 6.38 -5.40 1.02
N GLU A 70 6.89 -6.48 0.41
CA GLU A 70 8.33 -6.72 0.28
C GLU A 70 9.02 -5.76 -0.70
N SER A 71 8.26 -5.19 -1.64
CA SER A 71 8.79 -4.32 -2.69
C SER A 71 9.03 -2.86 -2.28
N ILE A 72 8.49 -2.43 -1.14
CA ILE A 72 8.58 -1.04 -0.67
C ILE A 72 9.56 -0.95 0.49
N HIS A 73 10.65 -0.22 0.29
CA HIS A 73 11.67 0.02 1.30
C HIS A 73 11.53 1.43 1.89
N ASN A 74 11.87 1.60 3.17
CA ASN A 74 11.77 2.86 3.91
C ASN A 74 10.38 3.52 3.76
N SER A 75 9.33 2.74 4.00
CA SER A 75 7.94 3.12 3.72
C SER A 75 7.46 4.33 4.52
N ASP A 76 8.10 4.65 5.64
CA ASP A 76 7.81 5.78 6.54
C ASP A 76 8.48 7.10 6.13
N ALA A 77 9.42 7.08 5.18
CA ALA A 77 10.12 8.27 4.75
C ALA A 77 9.19 9.34 4.11
N SER A 78 9.56 10.61 4.23
CA SER A 78 8.77 11.74 3.69
C SER A 78 8.95 11.96 2.17
N SER A 79 9.78 11.14 1.51
CA SER A 79 10.04 11.22 0.08
C SER A 79 10.07 9.82 -0.55
N ILE A 80 9.88 9.75 -1.86
CA ILE A 80 10.16 8.56 -2.68
C ILE A 80 11.21 8.88 -3.74
N THR A 81 12.21 8.02 -3.88
CA THR A 81 13.25 8.12 -4.90
C THR A 81 13.01 7.07 -5.97
N LEU A 82 12.69 7.56 -7.16
CA LEU A 82 12.54 6.78 -8.38
C LEU A 82 13.83 6.87 -9.20
N GLY A 83 14.06 5.92 -10.10
CA GLY A 83 15.27 5.97 -10.92
C GLY A 83 15.67 4.64 -11.53
N LYS A 84 16.82 4.66 -12.21
CA LYS A 84 17.45 3.45 -12.73
C LYS A 84 18.31 2.80 -11.66
N TYR A 85 18.33 1.47 -11.65
CA TYR A 85 19.41 0.75 -11.00
C TYR A 85 20.64 0.87 -11.90
N THR A 86 21.74 1.31 -11.32
CA THR A 86 23.06 1.30 -11.96
C THR A 86 23.99 0.43 -11.13
N PRO A 87 24.95 -0.27 -11.76
CA PRO A 87 25.91 -1.12 -11.05
C PRO A 87 27.03 -0.29 -10.44
N THR A 88 27.74 -0.88 -9.49
CA THR A 88 29.07 -0.37 -9.09
C THR A 88 30.08 -0.69 -10.19
N ILE A 89 31.12 0.11 -10.34
CA ILE A 89 32.23 -0.18 -11.26
C ILE A 89 33.45 -0.54 -10.41
N GLU A 90 33.92 -1.78 -10.54
CA GLU A 90 35.12 -2.30 -9.89
C GLU A 90 36.18 -2.60 -10.96
N ASP A 91 37.33 -1.93 -10.89
CA ASP A 91 38.42 -2.06 -11.88
C ASP A 91 37.97 -1.90 -13.36
N GLY A 92 36.98 -1.04 -13.60
CA GLY A 92 36.41 -0.79 -14.93
C GLY A 92 35.37 -1.82 -15.38
N VAL A 93 35.00 -2.77 -14.52
CA VAL A 93 33.98 -3.80 -14.77
C VAL A 93 32.73 -3.51 -13.95
N GLU A 94 31.55 -3.65 -14.57
CA GLU A 94 30.27 -3.47 -13.90
C GLU A 94 29.94 -4.65 -12.98
N ASP A 95 29.66 -4.36 -11.71
CA ASP A 95 29.10 -5.29 -10.72
C ASP A 95 27.61 -4.96 -10.48
N TRP A 96 26.74 -5.67 -11.19
CA TRP A 96 25.28 -5.55 -11.09
C TRP A 96 24.69 -6.12 -9.79
N THR A 97 25.51 -6.66 -8.90
CA THR A 97 25.07 -7.11 -7.57
C THR A 97 25.10 -5.98 -6.53
N LYS A 98 25.79 -4.87 -6.83
CA LYS A 98 25.94 -3.72 -5.92
C LYS A 98 25.46 -2.43 -6.59
N PRO A 99 24.55 -1.66 -5.96
CA PRO A 99 24.08 -0.42 -6.54
C PRO A 99 25.21 0.61 -6.62
N GLY A 100 25.42 1.18 -7.80
CA GLY A 100 26.32 2.30 -8.03
C GLY A 100 25.83 3.56 -7.33
N GLN A 101 26.69 4.58 -7.24
CA GLN A 101 26.40 5.80 -6.47
C GLN A 101 25.21 6.61 -7.03
N ASP A 102 24.94 6.52 -8.33
CA ASP A 102 23.83 7.16 -9.03
C ASP A 102 22.54 6.31 -9.05
N SER A 103 22.61 5.04 -8.62
CA SER A 103 21.46 4.15 -8.51
C SER A 103 20.40 4.75 -7.60
N TYR A 104 19.11 4.57 -7.92
CA TYR A 104 18.03 5.05 -7.07
C TYR A 104 18.12 4.52 -5.64
N ILE A 105 18.62 3.28 -5.44
CA ILE A 105 18.81 2.68 -4.12
C ILE A 105 19.84 3.49 -3.32
N SER A 106 20.99 3.77 -3.93
CA SER A 106 22.06 4.56 -3.30
C SER A 106 21.64 6.01 -3.03
N LYS A 107 20.86 6.61 -3.94
CA LYS A 107 20.32 7.97 -3.75
C LYS A 107 19.21 8.02 -2.70
N ALA A 108 18.45 6.95 -2.53
CA ALA A 108 17.45 6.85 -1.48
C ALA A 108 18.09 6.69 -0.10
N GLY A 109 19.10 5.83 0.01
CA GLY A 109 19.70 5.43 1.28
C GLY A 109 18.62 4.93 2.25
N ASP A 110 18.71 5.33 3.51
CA ASP A 110 17.70 5.04 4.53
C ASP A 110 16.63 6.15 4.66
N ASN A 111 16.77 7.25 3.93
CA ASN A 111 16.00 8.48 4.16
C ASN A 111 14.87 8.72 3.17
N SER A 112 14.75 7.89 2.14
CA SER A 112 13.71 7.98 1.14
C SER A 112 13.13 6.60 0.86
N THR A 113 11.82 6.55 0.67
CA THR A 113 11.14 5.37 0.15
C THR A 113 11.72 5.05 -1.22
N TYR A 114 11.85 3.78 -1.56
CA TYR A 114 12.08 3.32 -2.92
C TYR A 114 11.36 1.99 -3.17
N PHE A 115 11.01 1.75 -4.42
CA PHE A 115 10.44 0.49 -4.87
C PHE A 115 11.55 -0.38 -5.47
N SER A 116 11.63 -1.65 -5.05
CA SER A 116 12.55 -2.63 -5.65
C SER A 116 12.02 -4.05 -5.49
N LEU A 117 11.94 -4.79 -6.59
CA LEU A 117 11.77 -6.25 -6.57
C LEU A 117 13.09 -7.00 -6.78
N GLY A 118 14.20 -6.29 -7.04
CA GLY A 118 15.50 -6.90 -7.30
C GLY A 118 15.43 -8.01 -8.36
N SER A 119 16.02 -9.16 -8.05
CA SER A 119 15.98 -10.36 -8.91
C SER A 119 14.59 -11.00 -9.01
N GLU A 120 13.66 -10.70 -8.10
CA GLU A 120 12.32 -11.28 -8.11
C GLU A 120 11.42 -10.71 -9.20
N TRP A 121 11.78 -9.56 -9.79
CA TRP A 121 11.01 -8.97 -10.89
C TRP A 121 10.72 -9.98 -12.01
N ASP A 122 11.78 -10.61 -12.54
CA ASP A 122 11.66 -11.60 -13.62
C ASP A 122 10.94 -12.87 -13.16
N ASN A 123 11.15 -13.28 -11.90
CA ASN A 123 10.52 -14.48 -11.35
C ASN A 123 9.02 -14.28 -11.22
N ILE A 124 8.57 -13.15 -10.67
CA ILE A 124 7.16 -12.78 -10.53
C ILE A 124 6.51 -12.68 -11.91
N GLN A 125 7.15 -11.98 -12.85
CA GLN A 125 6.63 -11.83 -14.20
C GLN A 125 6.38 -13.19 -14.87
N LYS A 126 7.35 -14.11 -14.79
CA LYS A 126 7.24 -15.46 -15.36
C LYS A 126 6.23 -16.32 -14.63
N THR A 127 6.23 -16.28 -13.29
CA THR A 127 5.38 -17.13 -12.44
C THR A 127 3.90 -16.87 -12.69
N TYR A 128 3.52 -15.61 -12.83
CA TYR A 128 2.12 -15.21 -13.03
C TYR A 128 1.79 -14.85 -14.48
N ASN A 129 2.73 -15.04 -15.41
CA ASN A 129 2.58 -14.73 -16.84
C ASN A 129 2.09 -13.30 -17.07
N LEU A 130 2.79 -12.34 -16.46
CA LEU A 130 2.49 -10.92 -16.54
C LEU A 130 3.18 -10.30 -17.74
N THR A 131 2.47 -9.42 -18.44
CA THR A 131 3.09 -8.52 -19.42
C THR A 131 3.94 -7.47 -18.69
N SER A 132 4.82 -6.78 -19.42
CA SER A 132 5.55 -5.64 -18.86
C SER A 132 4.62 -4.54 -18.37
N ASP A 133 3.51 -4.32 -19.08
CA ASP A 133 2.50 -3.33 -18.69
C ASP A 133 1.79 -3.75 -17.39
N GLU A 134 1.43 -5.03 -17.26
CA GLU A 134 0.84 -5.54 -16.01
C GLU A 134 1.83 -5.47 -14.84
N MET A 135 3.12 -5.72 -15.06
CA MET A 135 4.13 -5.52 -14.01
C MET A 135 4.17 -4.06 -13.53
N PHE A 136 4.13 -3.11 -14.46
CA PHE A 136 4.10 -1.69 -14.13
C PHE A 136 2.80 -1.30 -13.42
N GLU A 137 1.65 -1.70 -13.96
CA GLU A 137 0.32 -1.42 -13.40
C GLU A 137 0.13 -2.05 -12.02
N TYR A 138 0.70 -3.24 -11.78
CA TYR A 138 0.44 -3.98 -10.54
C TYR A 138 1.38 -3.57 -9.41
N PHE A 139 2.56 -3.02 -9.72
CA PHE A 139 3.58 -2.76 -8.70
C PHE A 139 4.11 -1.33 -8.69
N ASN A 140 4.39 -0.73 -9.85
CA ASN A 140 4.86 0.66 -9.90
C ASN A 140 3.72 1.65 -9.64
N VAL A 141 2.58 1.49 -10.32
CA VAL A 141 1.43 2.41 -10.16
C VAL A 141 0.97 2.49 -8.70
N PRO A 142 0.75 1.38 -7.98
CA PRO A 142 0.37 1.45 -6.58
C PRO A 142 1.42 2.12 -5.68
N ALA A 143 2.72 1.92 -5.95
CA ALA A 143 3.78 2.60 -5.21
C ALA A 143 3.78 4.13 -5.44
N LEU A 144 3.43 4.58 -6.65
CA LEU A 144 3.27 6.00 -6.98
C LEU A 144 2.01 6.58 -6.31
N ASP A 145 0.91 5.82 -6.32
CA ASP A 145 -0.35 6.22 -5.68
C ASP A 145 -0.19 6.37 -4.17
N ASP A 146 0.48 5.42 -3.52
CA ASP A 146 0.84 5.49 -2.11
C ASP A 146 1.72 6.73 -1.82
N ALA A 147 2.68 7.02 -2.69
CA ALA A 147 3.56 8.16 -2.50
C ALA A 147 2.84 9.49 -2.63
N VAL A 148 1.98 9.65 -3.65
CA VAL A 148 1.22 10.88 -3.85
C VAL A 148 0.18 11.06 -2.74
N SER A 149 -0.60 10.03 -2.44
CA SER A 149 -1.64 10.07 -1.39
C SER A 149 -1.05 10.32 0.00
N GLY A 150 0.14 9.77 0.28
CA GLY A 150 0.91 10.02 1.49
C GLY A 150 1.61 11.38 1.53
N GLY A 151 1.50 12.21 0.48
CA GLY A 151 2.12 13.53 0.41
C GLY A 151 3.65 13.49 0.36
N LYS A 152 4.24 12.38 -0.09
CA LYS A 152 5.69 12.24 -0.20
C LYS A 152 6.24 13.19 -1.25
N THR A 153 7.44 13.73 -1.00
CA THR A 153 8.20 14.39 -2.07
C THR A 153 8.66 13.34 -3.08
N ILE A 154 8.26 13.51 -4.34
CA ILE A 154 8.71 12.63 -5.42
C ILE A 154 9.99 13.18 -6.03
N GLN A 155 11.03 12.36 -6.03
CA GLN A 155 12.32 12.69 -6.63
C GLN A 155 12.82 11.56 -7.53
N PHE A 156 13.61 11.92 -8.54
CA PHE A 156 14.22 10.99 -9.47
C PHE A 156 15.75 11.08 -9.37
N SER A 157 16.45 9.95 -9.24
CA SER A 157 17.92 9.91 -9.26
C SER A 157 18.51 10.20 -10.63
N HIS A 158 17.71 9.99 -11.68
CA HIS A 158 18.07 10.28 -13.07
C HIS A 158 16.97 11.13 -13.71
N ASP A 159 17.28 11.89 -14.75
CA ASP A 159 16.23 12.61 -15.50
C ASP A 159 15.39 11.61 -16.31
N PRO A 160 14.11 11.35 -15.95
CA PRO A 160 13.26 10.39 -16.68
C PRO A 160 13.07 10.74 -18.15
N ARG A 161 13.26 12.02 -18.54
CA ARG A 161 13.11 12.49 -19.92
C ARG A 161 14.23 12.00 -20.84
N LEU A 162 15.34 11.51 -20.30
CA LEU A 162 16.48 11.01 -21.05
C LEU A 162 16.38 9.51 -21.37
N TYR A 163 15.36 8.82 -20.85
CA TYR A 163 15.18 7.38 -20.99
C TYR A 163 13.81 7.06 -21.57
N PRO A 164 13.53 7.46 -22.83
CA PRO A 164 12.29 7.06 -23.48
C PRO A 164 12.15 5.53 -23.47
N ASP A 165 10.91 5.04 -23.42
CA ASP A 165 10.57 3.62 -23.43
C ASP A 165 11.05 2.82 -22.20
N SER A 166 11.37 3.49 -21.10
CA SER A 166 11.71 2.86 -19.82
C SER A 166 10.58 2.98 -18.80
N TYR A 167 10.54 2.08 -17.80
CA TYR A 167 9.65 2.24 -16.65
C TYR A 167 9.83 3.61 -15.98
N LEU A 168 11.06 4.12 -15.89
CA LEU A 168 11.33 5.44 -15.34
C LEU A 168 10.59 6.57 -16.08
N SER A 169 10.55 6.50 -17.42
CA SER A 169 9.76 7.45 -18.21
C SER A 169 8.26 7.25 -18.06
N GLN A 170 7.80 6.01 -17.87
CA GLN A 170 6.40 5.68 -17.61
C GLN A 170 5.95 6.19 -16.23
N GLU A 171 6.79 6.07 -15.18
CA GLU A 171 6.51 6.64 -13.85
C GLU A 171 6.32 8.15 -13.93
N TRP A 172 7.21 8.84 -14.67
CA TRP A 172 7.05 10.27 -14.90
C TRP A 172 5.78 10.60 -15.69
N GLN A 173 5.48 9.83 -16.73
CA GLN A 173 4.27 10.01 -17.53
C GLN A 173 3.01 9.83 -16.68
N TYR A 174 2.97 8.78 -15.87
CA TYR A 174 1.87 8.48 -14.96
C TYR A 174 1.62 9.63 -13.96
N LEU A 175 2.69 10.16 -13.35
CA LEU A 175 2.56 11.30 -12.43
C LEU A 175 2.00 12.55 -13.10
N LYS A 176 2.38 12.82 -14.36
CA LYS A 176 1.80 13.95 -15.11
C LYS A 176 0.31 13.72 -15.40
N ASP A 177 -0.03 12.54 -15.90
CA ASP A 177 -1.36 12.26 -16.42
C ASP A 177 -2.39 12.07 -15.30
N SER A 178 -2.01 11.37 -14.23
CA SER A 178 -2.91 11.02 -13.12
C SER A 178 -2.94 12.10 -12.03
N TYR A 179 -1.82 12.78 -11.78
CA TYR A 179 -1.66 13.68 -10.65
C TYR A 179 -1.31 15.12 -11.02
N GLY A 180 -1.15 15.42 -12.31
CA GLY A 180 -0.97 16.78 -12.80
C GLY A 180 0.39 17.40 -12.50
N PHE A 181 1.41 16.59 -12.18
CA PHE A 181 2.80 17.05 -12.13
C PHE A 181 3.18 17.63 -13.51
N LYS A 182 4.01 18.69 -13.52
CA LYS A 182 4.30 19.47 -14.73
C LYS A 182 5.78 19.57 -15.04
N THR A 183 6.61 19.61 -14.00
CA THR A 183 8.03 19.92 -14.16
C THR A 183 8.93 19.09 -13.27
N LEU A 184 10.18 18.99 -13.68
CA LEU A 184 11.27 18.38 -12.95
C LEU A 184 12.30 19.48 -12.65
N ILE A 185 12.53 19.73 -11.36
CA ILE A 185 13.46 20.75 -10.90
C ILE A 185 14.73 20.06 -10.41
N PRO A 186 15.91 20.32 -11.01
CA PRO A 186 17.16 19.77 -10.52
C PRO A 186 17.46 20.36 -9.14
N LYS A 187 17.75 19.50 -8.16
CA LYS A 187 18.10 19.89 -6.79
C LYS A 187 19.20 18.96 -6.27
N GLY A 188 20.45 19.45 -6.29
CA GLY A 188 21.60 18.60 -6.04
C GLY A 188 21.69 17.51 -7.11
N ASP A 189 21.77 16.26 -6.68
CA ASP A 189 21.94 15.10 -7.58
C ASP A 189 20.61 14.43 -7.98
N VAL A 190 19.46 15.08 -7.73
CA VAL A 190 18.14 14.52 -8.03
C VAL A 190 17.25 15.53 -8.76
N TRP A 191 16.18 15.03 -9.37
CA TRP A 191 15.15 15.83 -10.01
C TRP A 191 13.86 15.74 -9.19
N ILE A 192 13.38 16.87 -8.68
CA ILE A 192 12.14 16.93 -7.89
C ILE A 192 10.95 17.15 -8.83
N ALA A 193 9.95 16.28 -8.75
CA ALA A 193 8.70 16.47 -9.48
C ALA A 193 7.81 17.52 -8.79
N LYS A 194 7.25 18.43 -9.59
CA LYS A 194 6.30 19.49 -9.17
C LYS A 194 5.17 19.68 -10.16
#